data_AF-A0A7Y2VFU7-F1
#
_entry.id   AF-A0A7Y2VFU7-F1
#
_cell.length_a   1.000
_cell.length_b   1.000
_cell.length_c   1.000
_cell.angle_alpha   90.00
_cell.angle_beta   90.00
_cell.angle_gamma   90.00
#
_symmetry.space_group_name_H-M   'P 1'
#
loop_
_entity.id
_entity.type
_entity.pdbx_description
1 polymer ?
#
loop_
_entity_poly.entity_id
_entity_poly.type
_entity_poly.pdbx_seq_one_letter_code
_entity_poly.pdbx_strand_id
1 'polypeptide(L)'
;MRTLALVLLLVIIPFSGYSQDLAEIDEVAPFSEGMAAVRKGSQWGFINEQGDLVIDFRDDLVWNKFADTGREDVDGIRQPIFRDGRCLIWEMLEEEEINVYGFIDKTGKTVIKPEYLNVTEFNQGYAIGILLTKTFRGKNNFQLNIYDYKFSEVILDTKGDIMLLLTQRDNILMSKRRYELPDLYAKLISPKLAAVKKGDNWELKKLDLE
;
A
#
# COMPACT_ATOMS: atom_id res chain seq x y z
N MET A 1 36.22 14.36 -55.67
CA MET A 1 36.50 13.88 -54.29
C MET A 1 35.70 14.74 -53.33
N ARG A 2 34.51 14.29 -52.95
CA ARG A 2 33.54 15.00 -52.08
C ARG A 2 32.97 13.97 -51.10
N THR A 3 33.70 13.70 -50.03
CA THR A 3 33.21 12.90 -48.89
C THR A 3 34.08 13.23 -47.68
N LEU A 4 33.91 14.42 -47.07
CA LEU A 4 34.47 14.71 -45.75
C LEU A 4 33.85 15.99 -45.15
N ALA A 5 32.61 15.93 -44.67
CA ALA A 5 32.05 16.93 -43.73
C ALA A 5 30.60 16.56 -43.37
N LEU A 6 30.37 15.49 -42.61
CA LEU A 6 29.03 15.24 -42.04
C LEU A 6 29.01 14.33 -40.80
N VAL A 7 30.12 14.20 -40.07
CA VAL A 7 30.17 13.36 -38.85
C VAL A 7 30.50 14.16 -37.58
N LEU A 8 30.83 15.45 -37.68
CA LEU A 8 31.27 16.24 -36.51
C LEU A 8 30.18 17.07 -35.81
N LEU A 9 28.90 16.89 -36.16
CA LEU A 9 27.79 17.73 -35.64
C LEU A 9 26.87 17.01 -34.64
N LEU A 10 27.26 15.83 -34.15
CA LEU A 10 26.49 15.03 -33.19
C LEU A 10 27.07 15.02 -31.76
N VAL A 11 28.15 15.78 -31.48
CA VAL A 11 28.86 15.72 -30.18
C VAL A 11 28.62 16.96 -29.30
N ILE A 12 27.69 17.84 -29.67
CA ILE A 12 27.35 19.02 -28.85
C ILE A 12 25.84 19.07 -28.57
N ILE A 13 25.27 17.94 -28.15
CA ILE A 13 24.11 18.04 -27.27
C ILE A 13 24.73 18.35 -25.90
N PRO A 14 24.60 19.56 -25.34
CA PRO A 14 24.93 19.74 -23.95
C PRO A 14 24.08 18.72 -23.21
N PHE A 15 24.75 17.79 -22.54
CA PHE A 15 24.14 16.97 -21.51
C PHE A 15 23.82 17.95 -20.38
N SER A 16 22.81 18.80 -20.59
CA SER A 16 22.12 19.50 -19.53
C SER A 16 21.41 18.41 -18.76
N GLY A 17 22.18 17.76 -17.88
CA GLY A 17 21.64 17.13 -16.71
C GLY A 17 20.89 18.23 -15.99
N TYR A 18 19.58 18.31 -16.27
CA TYR A 18 18.67 19.04 -15.43
C TYR A 18 18.76 18.34 -14.09
N SER A 19 19.63 18.82 -13.21
CA SER A 19 19.43 18.65 -11.77
C SER A 19 18.07 19.29 -11.53
N GLN A 20 17.01 18.47 -11.47
CA GLN A 20 15.73 18.96 -11.00
C GLN A 20 15.93 19.19 -9.51
N ASP A 21 16.37 20.39 -9.15
CA ASP A 21 16.48 20.77 -7.75
C ASP A 21 15.06 20.74 -7.17
N LEU A 22 14.75 19.66 -6.45
CA LEU A 22 13.46 19.47 -5.81
C LEU A 22 13.34 20.50 -4.68
N ALA A 23 12.65 21.60 -4.97
CA ALA A 23 12.45 22.70 -4.04
C ALA A 23 11.06 22.66 -3.38
N GLU A 24 10.95 23.30 -2.21
CA GLU A 24 9.70 23.45 -1.46
C GLU A 24 9.10 22.12 -0.96
N ILE A 25 9.94 21.26 -0.37
CA ILE A 25 9.51 20.05 0.33
C ILE A 25 9.32 20.33 1.81
N ASP A 26 8.25 19.79 2.38
CA ASP A 26 7.88 19.97 3.79
C ASP A 26 8.50 18.91 4.69
N GLU A 27 8.76 17.72 4.15
CA GLU A 27 9.20 16.56 4.91
C GLU A 27 9.97 15.58 4.02
N VAL A 28 10.96 14.92 4.60
CA VAL A 28 11.74 13.85 3.95
C VAL A 28 11.81 12.66 4.89
N ALA A 29 11.35 11.51 4.42
CA ALA A 29 11.42 10.25 5.14
C ALA A 29 12.83 9.63 5.01
N PRO A 30 13.23 8.73 5.94
CA PRO A 30 14.44 7.94 5.79
C PRO A 30 14.41 7.09 4.51
N PHE A 31 15.58 6.86 3.92
CA PHE A 31 15.72 5.94 2.81
C PHE A 31 15.36 4.51 3.22
N SER A 32 14.63 3.82 2.34
CA SER A 32 14.37 2.40 2.39
C SER A 32 14.44 1.82 0.99
N GLU A 33 15.21 0.75 0.84
CA GLU A 33 15.38 0.03 -0.42
C GLU A 33 15.74 0.91 -1.64
N GLY A 34 16.57 1.93 -1.41
CA GLY A 34 17.09 2.84 -2.44
C GLY A 34 16.20 4.05 -2.76
N MET A 35 15.10 4.27 -2.02
CA MET A 35 14.22 5.43 -2.19
C MET A 35 13.85 6.09 -0.87
N ALA A 36 13.58 7.39 -0.89
CA ALA A 36 13.04 8.15 0.24
C ALA A 36 11.74 8.84 -0.17
N ALA A 37 10.72 8.79 0.68
CA ALA A 37 9.51 9.56 0.47
C ALA A 37 9.74 11.04 0.79
N VAL A 38 9.20 11.93 -0.03
CA VAL A 38 9.26 13.39 0.15
C VAL A 38 7.86 13.96 0.13
N ARG A 39 7.53 14.88 1.04
CA ARG A 39 6.21 15.51 1.10
C ARG A 39 6.25 16.93 0.53
N LYS A 40 5.24 17.26 -0.27
CA LYS A 40 4.90 18.63 -0.68
C LYS A 40 3.40 18.85 -0.48
N GLY A 41 3.04 19.72 0.46
CA GLY A 41 1.68 19.93 0.91
C GLY A 41 1.06 18.65 1.49
N SER A 42 -0.04 18.20 0.90
CA SER A 42 -0.74 16.97 1.29
C SER A 42 -0.29 15.73 0.51
N GLN A 43 0.65 15.88 -0.43
CA GLN A 43 1.05 14.83 -1.36
C GLN A 43 2.46 14.33 -1.04
N TRP A 44 2.71 13.05 -1.33
CA TRP A 44 4.02 12.43 -1.20
C TRP A 44 4.50 11.92 -2.55
N GLY A 45 5.80 12.05 -2.81
CA GLY A 45 6.51 11.42 -3.92
C GLY A 45 7.70 10.62 -3.40
N PHE A 46 8.48 10.00 -4.30
CA PHE A 46 9.71 9.31 -3.92
C PHE A 46 10.89 9.81 -4.73
N ILE A 47 12.02 10.02 -4.05
CA ILE A 47 13.30 10.33 -4.65
C ILE A 47 14.27 9.14 -4.58
N ASN A 48 15.20 9.05 -5.53
CA ASN A 48 16.34 8.14 -5.47
C ASN A 48 17.50 8.73 -4.61
N GLU A 49 18.61 7.99 -4.50
CA GLU A 49 19.80 8.42 -3.76
C GLU A 49 20.53 9.63 -4.38
N GLN A 50 20.24 9.96 -5.63
CA GLN A 50 20.77 11.13 -6.33
C GLN A 50 19.91 12.38 -6.08
N GLY A 51 18.73 12.23 -5.47
CA GLY A 51 17.76 13.29 -5.24
C GLY A 51 16.75 13.48 -6.37
N ASP A 52 16.80 12.65 -7.42
CA ASP A 52 15.84 12.72 -8.52
C ASP A 52 14.48 12.16 -8.08
N LEU A 53 13.41 12.86 -8.43
CA LEU A 53 12.03 12.37 -8.25
C LEU A 53 11.79 11.18 -9.20
N VAL A 54 11.60 10.00 -8.62
CA VAL A 54 11.38 8.73 -9.34
C VAL A 54 9.94 8.24 -9.30
N ILE A 55 9.17 8.71 -8.31
CA ILE A 55 7.70 8.58 -8.29
C ILE A 55 7.14 9.97 -8.02
N ASP A 56 6.29 10.45 -8.93
CA ASP A 56 5.64 11.74 -8.82
C ASP A 56 4.79 11.87 -7.55
N PHE A 57 4.46 13.11 -7.18
CA PHE A 57 3.61 13.40 -6.03
C PHE A 57 2.20 12.83 -6.20
N ARG A 58 1.74 12.11 -5.18
CA ARG A 58 0.43 11.46 -5.10
C ARG A 58 -0.24 11.74 -3.77
N ASP A 59 -1.56 11.78 -3.78
CA ASP A 59 -2.42 11.97 -2.60
C ASP A 59 -2.92 10.65 -1.99
N ASP A 60 -2.74 9.53 -2.69
CA ASP A 60 -3.21 8.20 -2.31
C ASP A 60 -2.20 7.39 -1.49
N LEU A 61 -1.00 7.90 -1.22
CA LEU A 61 -0.03 7.22 -0.36
C LEU A 61 -0.49 7.26 1.11
N VAL A 62 -0.38 6.13 1.81
CA VAL A 62 -0.81 6.03 3.22
C VAL A 62 0.21 6.69 4.14
N TRP A 63 -0.25 7.64 4.95
CA TRP A 63 0.52 8.27 6.01
C TRP A 63 -0.40 8.92 7.05
N ASN A 64 0.08 9.03 8.29
CA ASN A 64 -0.61 9.71 9.38
C ASN A 64 0.38 10.48 10.25
N LYS A 65 0.21 11.81 10.33
CA LYS A 65 1.03 12.70 11.16
C LYS A 65 1.04 12.31 12.64
N PHE A 66 -0.06 11.73 13.12
CA PHE A 66 -0.25 11.28 14.50
C PHE A 66 -0.23 9.75 14.63
N ALA A 67 0.45 9.06 13.70
CA ALA A 67 0.54 7.60 13.70
C ALA A 67 1.01 7.05 15.05
N ASP A 68 0.33 6.00 15.52
CA ASP A 68 0.79 5.19 16.64
C ASP A 68 1.78 4.16 16.12
N THR A 69 3.06 4.49 16.12
CA THR A 69 4.10 3.60 15.57
C THR A 69 4.37 2.33 16.39
N GLY A 70 3.60 2.09 17.46
CA GLY A 70 3.53 0.78 18.09
C GLY A 70 2.62 -0.20 17.34
N ARG A 71 1.77 0.30 16.43
CA ARG A 71 0.91 -0.51 15.56
C ARG A 71 1.66 -0.90 14.28
N GLU A 72 1.35 -2.09 13.77
CA GLU A 72 1.93 -2.64 12.54
C GLU A 72 1.02 -2.42 11.32
N ASP A 73 -0.19 -1.91 11.54
CA ASP A 73 -1.21 -1.69 10.53
C ASP A 73 -1.25 -0.23 10.04
N VAL A 74 -2.26 0.13 9.23
CA VAL A 74 -2.31 1.45 8.56
C VAL A 74 -2.26 2.64 9.52
N ASP A 75 -2.73 2.49 10.76
CA ASP A 75 -2.69 3.54 11.78
C ASP A 75 -1.27 3.79 12.33
N GLY A 76 -0.36 2.83 12.15
CA GLY A 76 1.05 2.93 12.53
C GLY A 76 1.95 3.60 11.48
N ILE A 77 1.41 3.93 10.30
CA ILE A 77 2.21 4.43 9.18
C ILE A 77 2.39 5.94 9.29
N ARG A 78 3.55 6.37 9.78
CA ARG A 78 3.86 7.81 9.90
C ARG A 78 4.12 8.48 8.54
N GLN A 79 4.79 7.76 7.66
CA GLN A 79 5.26 8.25 6.37
C GLN A 79 5.29 7.09 5.37
N PRO A 80 5.09 7.34 4.07
CA PRO A 80 5.18 6.29 3.05
C PRO A 80 6.60 5.72 3.00
N ILE A 81 6.71 4.40 2.87
CA ILE A 81 8.00 3.72 2.82
C ILE A 81 7.84 2.43 2.02
N PHE A 82 8.90 2.05 1.29
CA PHE A 82 8.95 0.77 0.62
C PHE A 82 9.46 -0.31 1.55
N ARG A 83 8.72 -1.43 1.60
CA ARG A 83 9.09 -2.68 2.24
C ARG A 83 8.78 -3.85 1.32
N ASP A 84 9.75 -4.73 1.13
CA ASP A 84 9.73 -5.82 0.15
C ASP A 84 9.26 -5.36 -1.24
N GLY A 85 9.71 -4.18 -1.66
CA GLY A 85 9.35 -3.57 -2.94
C GLY A 85 7.88 -3.14 -3.08
N ARG A 86 7.15 -3.00 -1.97
CA ARG A 86 5.77 -2.50 -1.94
C ARG A 86 5.62 -1.28 -1.03
N CYS A 87 4.73 -0.37 -1.41
CA CYS A 87 4.33 0.78 -0.59
C CYS A 87 2.80 0.85 -0.57
N LEU A 88 2.25 1.17 0.61
CA LEU A 88 0.81 1.27 0.83
C LEU A 88 0.19 2.46 0.10
N ILE A 89 -0.95 2.22 -0.53
CA ILE A 89 -1.86 3.23 -1.05
C ILE A 89 -3.28 3.00 -0.51
N TRP A 90 -4.12 4.02 -0.54
CA TRP A 90 -5.53 3.93 -0.22
C TRP A 90 -6.41 4.36 -1.40
N GLU A 91 -7.64 3.87 -1.42
CA GLU A 91 -8.70 4.30 -2.33
C GLU A 91 -10.00 4.38 -1.53
N MET A 92 -10.88 5.34 -1.84
CA MET A 92 -12.18 5.44 -1.18
C MET A 92 -13.23 4.66 -1.96
N LEU A 93 -13.94 3.77 -1.27
CA LEU A 93 -15.16 3.18 -1.78
C LEU A 93 -16.27 4.24 -1.79
N GLU A 94 -16.66 4.71 -2.97
CA GLU A 94 -17.60 5.83 -3.13
C GLU A 94 -19.00 5.55 -2.54
N GLU A 95 -19.51 4.31 -2.62
CA GLU A 95 -20.84 3.98 -2.09
C GLU A 95 -20.86 3.93 -0.55
N GLU A 96 -19.76 3.51 0.06
CA GLU A 96 -19.62 3.32 1.51
C GLU A 96 -18.95 4.49 2.22
N GLU A 97 -18.24 5.33 1.48
CA GLU A 97 -17.34 6.39 1.94
C GLU A 97 -16.30 5.85 2.96
N ILE A 98 -15.71 4.70 2.64
CA ILE A 98 -14.74 3.97 3.46
C ILE A 98 -13.46 3.76 2.66
N ASN A 99 -12.31 3.96 3.29
CA ASN A 99 -11.02 3.70 2.66
C ASN A 99 -10.70 2.20 2.66
N VAL A 100 -10.21 1.73 1.52
CA VAL A 100 -9.56 0.43 1.33
C VAL A 100 -8.12 0.64 0.92
N TYR A 101 -7.27 -0.35 1.20
CA TYR A 101 -5.83 -0.26 1.07
C TYR A 101 -5.30 -1.28 0.08
N GLY A 102 -4.28 -0.88 -0.65
CA GLY A 102 -3.57 -1.68 -1.64
C GLY A 102 -2.10 -1.31 -1.68
N PHE A 103 -1.39 -1.74 -2.72
CA PHE A 103 0.05 -1.52 -2.83
C PHE A 103 0.50 -1.18 -4.24
N ILE A 104 1.46 -0.25 -4.31
CA ILE A 104 2.23 0.05 -5.52
C ILE A 104 3.60 -0.63 -5.49
N ASP A 105 4.21 -0.80 -6.66
CA ASP A 105 5.63 -1.14 -6.81
C ASP A 105 6.53 0.10 -6.84
N LYS A 106 7.85 -0.13 -6.96
CA LYS A 106 8.86 0.93 -7.03
C LYS A 106 8.79 1.80 -8.29
N THR A 107 7.92 1.46 -9.25
CA THR A 107 7.65 2.30 -10.42
C THR A 107 6.43 3.20 -10.21
N GLY A 108 5.74 3.07 -9.06
CA GLY A 108 4.49 3.76 -8.77
C GLY A 108 3.25 3.04 -9.31
N LYS A 109 3.39 1.85 -9.90
CA LYS A 109 2.26 1.12 -10.46
C LYS A 109 1.57 0.29 -9.38
N THR A 110 0.24 0.36 -9.32
CA THR A 110 -0.56 -0.52 -8.47
C THR A 110 -0.36 -1.98 -8.87
N VAL A 111 0.14 -2.79 -7.92
CA VAL A 111 0.31 -4.24 -8.06
C VAL A 111 -0.79 -4.98 -7.32
N ILE A 112 -1.12 -4.52 -6.11
CA ILE A 112 -2.16 -5.10 -5.28
C ILE A 112 -3.26 -4.05 -5.19
N LYS A 113 -4.45 -4.38 -5.67
CA LYS A 113 -5.56 -3.43 -5.72
C LYS A 113 -6.02 -3.07 -4.31
N PRO A 114 -6.52 -1.83 -4.12
CA PRO A 114 -7.19 -1.45 -2.89
C PRO A 114 -8.45 -2.28 -2.62
N GLU A 115 -8.29 -3.34 -1.82
CA GLU A 115 -9.36 -4.30 -1.50
C GLU A 115 -9.30 -4.74 -0.01
N TYR A 116 -8.41 -4.13 0.78
CA TYR A 116 -8.20 -4.46 2.19
C TYR A 116 -8.73 -3.36 3.09
N LEU A 117 -9.58 -3.67 4.07
CA LEU A 117 -10.09 -2.67 5.03
C LEU A 117 -9.03 -2.20 6.02
N ASN A 118 -8.07 -3.07 6.33
CA ASN A 118 -6.91 -2.80 7.15
C ASN A 118 -5.80 -3.76 6.70
N VAL A 119 -4.55 -3.33 6.76
CA VAL A 119 -3.40 -4.10 6.28
C VAL A 119 -2.11 -3.62 6.93
N THR A 120 -1.15 -4.52 7.09
CA THR A 120 0.22 -4.18 7.52
C THR A 120 1.10 -3.74 6.35
N GLU A 121 2.24 -3.14 6.65
CA GLU A 121 3.34 -3.12 5.70
C GLU A 121 3.80 -4.54 5.36
N PHE A 122 4.48 -4.70 4.23
CA PHE A 122 5.18 -5.94 3.95
C PHE A 122 6.38 -6.11 4.90
N ASN A 123 6.57 -7.34 5.35
CA ASN A 123 7.74 -7.74 6.12
C ASN A 123 8.06 -9.20 5.79
N GLN A 124 9.29 -9.46 5.36
CA GLN A 124 9.75 -10.80 4.96
C GLN A 124 8.90 -11.40 3.82
N GLY A 125 8.43 -10.55 2.91
CA GLY A 125 7.67 -10.94 1.71
C GLY A 125 6.17 -11.13 1.93
N TYR A 126 5.66 -10.89 3.14
CA TYR A 126 4.25 -11.05 3.48
C TYR A 126 3.65 -9.81 4.12
N ALA A 127 2.35 -9.63 3.92
CA ALA A 127 1.53 -8.71 4.68
C ALA A 127 0.32 -9.45 5.26
N ILE A 128 -0.28 -8.89 6.31
CA ILE A 128 -1.54 -9.36 6.88
C ILE A 128 -2.59 -8.30 6.59
N GLY A 129 -3.76 -8.70 6.10
CA GLY A 129 -4.84 -7.77 5.84
C GLY A 129 -6.23 -8.36 5.98
N ILE A 130 -7.23 -7.50 6.11
CA ILE A 130 -8.65 -7.86 6.10
C ILE A 130 -9.18 -7.61 4.70
N LEU A 131 -9.24 -8.67 3.89
CA LEU A 131 -9.78 -8.66 2.54
C LEU A 131 -11.29 -8.44 2.58
N LEU A 132 -11.76 -7.45 1.83
CA LEU A 132 -13.18 -7.16 1.60
C LEU A 132 -13.65 -7.83 0.32
N THR A 133 -14.69 -8.66 0.42
CA THR A 133 -15.42 -9.17 -0.73
C THR A 133 -16.84 -8.63 -0.74
N LYS A 134 -17.16 -7.78 -1.72
CA LYS A 134 -18.50 -7.20 -1.94
C LYS A 134 -19.21 -7.97 -3.06
N THR A 135 -20.33 -8.61 -2.75
CA THR A 135 -21.12 -9.39 -3.72
C THR A 135 -22.50 -8.77 -3.90
N PHE A 136 -22.88 -8.43 -5.12
CA PHE A 136 -24.25 -7.97 -5.41
C PHE A 136 -25.24 -9.12 -5.25
N ARG A 137 -26.28 -8.92 -4.45
CA ARG A 137 -27.33 -9.91 -4.17
C ARG A 137 -28.63 -9.65 -4.92
N GLY A 138 -28.82 -8.45 -5.45
CA GLY A 138 -30.04 -8.06 -6.15
C GLY A 138 -30.55 -6.71 -5.68
N LYS A 139 -31.81 -6.42 -6.01
CA LYS A 139 -32.50 -5.22 -5.54
C LYS A 139 -33.63 -5.61 -4.60
N ASN A 140 -33.86 -4.80 -3.57
CA ASN A 140 -35.05 -4.97 -2.73
C ASN A 140 -36.30 -4.40 -3.41
N ASN A 141 -37.45 -4.50 -2.73
CA ASN A 141 -38.74 -4.00 -3.23
C ASN A 141 -38.76 -2.48 -3.47
N PHE A 142 -37.80 -1.74 -2.92
CA PHE A 142 -37.61 -0.29 -3.12
C PHE A 142 -36.56 0.01 -4.20
N GLN A 143 -36.17 -0.99 -5.00
CA GLN A 143 -35.15 -0.89 -6.04
C GLN A 143 -33.73 -0.53 -5.55
N LEU A 144 -33.47 -0.64 -4.25
CA LEU A 144 -32.14 -0.42 -3.67
C LEU A 144 -31.26 -1.66 -3.89
N ASN A 145 -30.02 -1.43 -4.34
CA ASN A 145 -29.02 -2.48 -4.47
C ASN A 145 -28.71 -3.07 -3.08
N ILE A 146 -28.76 -4.39 -2.98
CA ILE A 146 -28.39 -5.15 -1.79
C ILE A 146 -27.04 -5.82 -2.09
N TYR A 147 -26.07 -5.58 -1.21
CA TYR A 147 -24.77 -6.22 -1.24
C TYR A 147 -24.59 -7.11 -0.02
N ASP A 148 -23.87 -8.22 -0.22
CA ASP A 148 -23.35 -9.06 0.84
C ASP A 148 -21.85 -8.80 0.97
N TYR A 149 -21.43 -8.50 2.19
CA TYR A 149 -20.03 -8.21 2.52
C TYR A 149 -19.46 -9.39 3.27
N LYS A 150 -18.31 -9.86 2.81
CA LYS A 150 -17.50 -10.84 3.53
C LYS A 150 -16.13 -10.25 3.81
N PHE A 151 -15.65 -10.51 5.00
CA PHE A 151 -14.37 -10.00 5.48
C PHE A 151 -13.51 -11.18 5.89
N SER A 152 -12.31 -11.25 5.37
CA SER A 152 -11.39 -12.36 5.59
C SER A 152 -10.03 -11.83 5.98
N GLU A 153 -9.57 -12.19 7.17
CA GLU A 153 -8.20 -11.91 7.56
C GLU A 153 -7.28 -12.93 6.90
N VAL A 154 -6.33 -12.44 6.11
CA VAL A 154 -5.50 -13.23 5.21
C VAL A 154 -4.03 -12.84 5.34
N ILE A 155 -3.15 -13.76 4.98
CA ILE A 155 -1.76 -13.47 4.64
C ILE A 155 -1.65 -13.45 3.12
N LEU A 156 -1.04 -12.38 2.60
CA LEU A 156 -0.78 -12.21 1.18
C LEU A 156 0.72 -12.07 0.91
N ASP A 157 1.16 -12.50 -0.26
CA ASP A 157 2.53 -12.29 -0.73
C ASP A 157 2.69 -10.96 -1.50
N THR A 158 3.91 -10.64 -1.91
CA THR A 158 4.20 -9.41 -2.65
C THR A 158 3.51 -9.32 -4.02
N LYS A 159 3.02 -10.42 -4.59
CA LYS A 159 2.25 -10.40 -5.85
C LYS A 159 0.76 -10.15 -5.61
N GLY A 160 0.31 -10.24 -4.35
CA GLY A 160 -1.09 -10.16 -3.97
C GLY A 160 -1.78 -11.53 -3.92
N ASP A 161 -1.02 -12.62 -4.06
CA ASP A 161 -1.56 -13.97 -3.95
C ASP A 161 -1.87 -14.28 -2.48
N ILE A 162 -3.05 -14.82 -2.22
CA ILE A 162 -3.47 -15.19 -0.85
C ILE A 162 -2.78 -16.50 -0.45
N MET A 163 -1.84 -16.40 0.48
CA MET A 163 -1.06 -17.54 0.98
C MET A 163 -1.83 -18.33 2.03
N LEU A 164 -2.61 -17.64 2.87
CA LEU A 164 -3.34 -18.28 3.94
C LEU A 164 -4.58 -17.49 4.34
N LEU A 165 -5.73 -18.18 4.41
CA LEU A 165 -6.93 -17.67 5.07
C LEU A 165 -6.84 -17.95 6.58
N LEU A 166 -6.79 -16.89 7.39
CA LEU A 166 -6.60 -17.00 8.83
C LEU A 166 -7.94 -17.17 9.56
N THR A 167 -8.84 -16.21 9.37
CA THR A 167 -10.18 -16.23 9.96
C THR A 167 -11.16 -15.41 9.12
N GLN A 168 -12.42 -15.83 9.09
CA GLN A 168 -13.50 -14.95 8.68
C GLN A 168 -13.75 -13.92 9.79
N ARG A 169 -14.09 -12.69 9.40
CA ARG A 169 -14.43 -11.59 10.30
C ARG A 169 -15.91 -11.30 10.15
N ASP A 170 -16.57 -11.12 11.27
CA ASP A 170 -17.97 -10.72 11.35
C ASP A 170 -18.08 -9.39 12.09
N ASN A 171 -19.27 -8.79 12.09
CA ASN A 171 -19.58 -7.55 12.82
C ASN A 171 -18.80 -6.29 12.39
N ILE A 172 -18.26 -6.27 11.16
CA ILE A 172 -17.70 -5.06 10.55
C ILE A 172 -18.84 -4.27 9.88
N LEU A 173 -19.05 -3.04 10.32
CA LEU A 173 -20.13 -2.18 9.84
C LEU A 173 -19.66 -1.27 8.70
N MET A 174 -20.07 -1.57 7.47
CA MET A 174 -19.70 -0.80 6.26
C MET A 174 -20.50 0.51 6.07
N SER A 175 -21.05 1.08 7.14
CA SER A 175 -21.73 2.38 7.07
C SER A 175 -20.83 3.45 7.67
N LYS A 176 -20.44 4.49 6.91
CA LYS A 176 -19.57 5.58 7.35
C LYS A 176 -19.77 6.04 8.80
N ARG A 177 -21.03 6.26 9.22
CA ARG A 177 -21.38 6.77 10.57
C ARG A 177 -21.00 5.83 11.73
N ARG A 178 -20.84 4.54 11.46
CA ARG A 178 -20.54 3.50 12.45
C ARG A 178 -19.32 2.67 12.06
N TYR A 179 -18.60 3.10 11.03
CA TYR A 179 -17.40 2.41 10.59
C TYR A 179 -16.28 2.75 11.57
N GLU A 180 -15.61 1.71 12.03
CA GLU A 180 -14.37 1.79 12.79
C GLU A 180 -13.37 0.90 12.07
N LEU A 181 -12.12 1.35 11.97
CA LEU A 181 -11.06 0.57 11.34
C LEU A 181 -10.93 -0.78 12.09
N PRO A 182 -11.14 -1.92 11.43
CA PRO A 182 -11.11 -3.20 12.13
C PRO A 182 -9.67 -3.60 12.47
N ASP A 183 -9.42 -3.91 13.74
CA ASP A 183 -8.12 -4.43 14.19
C ASP A 183 -7.78 -5.78 13.54
N LEU A 184 -6.48 -5.97 13.27
CA LEU A 184 -5.90 -7.25 12.92
C LEU A 184 -5.73 -8.12 14.17
N TYR A 185 -6.17 -9.38 14.09
CA TYR A 185 -6.00 -10.35 15.17
C TYR A 185 -4.77 -11.23 14.97
N ALA A 186 -4.19 -11.21 13.76
CA ALA A 186 -3.01 -11.94 13.41
C ALA A 186 -1.76 -11.07 13.44
N LYS A 187 -0.63 -11.72 13.72
CA LYS A 187 0.71 -11.15 13.66
C LYS A 187 1.66 -12.15 13.02
N LEU A 188 2.57 -11.66 12.20
CA LEU A 188 3.63 -12.48 11.66
C LEU A 188 4.71 -12.65 12.73
N ILE A 189 5.04 -13.90 13.07
CA ILE A 189 6.08 -14.23 14.05
C ILE A 189 7.40 -14.55 13.35
N SER A 190 7.32 -15.15 12.16
CA SER A 190 8.44 -15.44 11.29
C SER A 190 7.93 -15.64 9.85
N PRO A 191 8.81 -15.77 8.85
CA PRO A 191 8.38 -15.96 7.45
C PRO A 191 7.47 -17.18 7.24
N LYS A 192 7.50 -18.17 8.14
CA LYS A 192 6.72 -19.41 8.05
C LYS A 192 5.72 -19.60 9.19
N LEU A 193 5.51 -18.57 10.01
CA LEU A 193 4.67 -18.70 11.21
C LEU A 193 3.92 -17.40 11.51
N ALA A 194 2.61 -17.50 11.65
CA ALA A 194 1.75 -16.45 12.16
C ALA A 194 1.10 -16.86 13.48
N ALA A 195 0.85 -15.90 14.36
CA ALA A 195 0.03 -16.06 15.54
C ALA A 195 -1.31 -15.37 15.29
N VAL A 196 -2.43 -16.04 15.57
CA VAL A 196 -3.78 -15.52 15.37
C VAL A 196 -4.51 -15.53 16.71
N LYS A 197 -5.01 -14.37 17.14
CA LYS A 197 -5.79 -14.24 18.37
C LYS A 197 -7.23 -14.69 18.13
N LYS A 198 -7.72 -15.60 18.98
CA LYS A 198 -9.12 -16.07 19.00
C LYS A 198 -9.67 -15.99 20.42
N GLY A 199 -10.53 -14.99 20.64
CA GLY A 199 -10.97 -14.64 22.00
C GLY A 199 -9.76 -14.26 22.86
N ASP A 200 -9.58 -14.97 23.97
CA ASP A 200 -8.46 -14.76 24.90
C ASP A 200 -7.21 -15.61 24.57
N ASN A 201 -7.31 -16.51 23.59
CA ASN A 201 -6.23 -17.45 23.25
C ASN A 201 -5.50 -17.06 21.97
N TRP A 202 -4.26 -17.54 21.85
CA TRP A 202 -3.47 -17.44 20.62
C TRP A 202 -3.32 -18.82 19.98
N GLU A 203 -3.49 -18.88 18.66
CA GLU A 203 -3.20 -20.05 17.85
C GLU A 203 -2.04 -19.77 16.90
N LEU A 204 -1.12 -20.71 16.78
CA LEU A 204 -0.03 -20.62 15.81
C LEU A 204 -0.44 -21.31 14.50
N LYS A 205 -0.28 -20.60 13.39
CA LYS A 205 -0.50 -21.12 12.04
C LYS A 205 0.80 -21.12 11.26
N LYS A 206 1.17 -22.29 10.75
CA LYS A 206 2.30 -22.44 9.84
C LYS A 206 1.87 -22.01 8.43
N LEU A 207 2.77 -21.34 7.72
CA LEU A 207 2.62 -21.12 6.30
C LEU A 207 3.34 -22.27 5.60
N ASP A 208 2.56 -23.26 5.13
CA ASP A 208 3.08 -24.36 4.32
C ASP A 208 3.31 -23.81 2.90
N LEU A 209 4.41 -23.11 2.77
CA LEU A 209 4.89 -22.54 1.51
C LEU A 209 5.66 -23.65 0.78
N GLU A 210 5.02 -24.22 -0.25
CA GLU A 210 5.68 -25.14 -1.21
C GLU A 210 6.76 -24.42 -2.03
#